data_AF-A0A0Q5SW84-F1
#
_entry.id   AF-A0A0Q5SW84-F1
#
_cell.length_a   1.000
_cell.length_b   1.000
_cell.length_c   1.000
_cell.angle_alpha   90.00
_cell.angle_beta   90.00
_cell.angle_gamma   90.00
#
_symmetry.space_group_name_H-M   'P 1'
#
loop_
_entity.id
_entity.type
_entity.pdbx_description
1 polymer ?
#
loop_
_entity_poly.entity_id
_entity_poly.type
_entity_poly.pdbx_seq_one_letter_code
_entity_poly.pdbx_strand_id
1 'polypeptide(L)'
;MICTALLAAVLAGVLLVVWAGGDSSALATAGVADGRATVLAAAGDPEAEAEGAGGAACVADATGASSSSPSQPVADAIAVPTGATDAASGATGTTTADLDAFRAAYQEQRRQGCLGLLPAGNVRYDACLERYLLWIAGDPNPDPLSAWGHKGEVVRSDGEPPVGCDGNLAGGTGTTGAVAAEKWWASGPHRDAVYRPDFRGDLAHACLGFASVHGGAPGDSPDFVRSASRWYAC
;
A
#
# COMPACT_ATOMS: atom_id res chain seq x y z
N MET A 1 -56.77 -21.65 -37.37
CA MET A 1 -56.98 -20.60 -36.35
C MET A 1 -55.59 -20.22 -35.85
N ILE A 2 -55.01 -19.10 -36.36
CA ILE A 2 -54.90 -17.78 -35.67
C ILE A 2 -53.89 -17.88 -34.50
N CYS A 3 -52.82 -17.11 -34.32
CA CYS A 3 -52.21 -15.95 -34.99
C CYS A 3 -50.78 -15.73 -34.43
N THR A 4 -49.86 -15.25 -35.29
CA THR A 4 -48.81 -14.20 -35.10
C THR A 4 -48.69 -13.54 -33.69
N ALA A 5 -47.53 -13.52 -33.01
CA ALA A 5 -46.26 -12.76 -33.21
C ALA A 5 -46.17 -11.43 -32.39
N LEU A 6 -44.96 -11.16 -31.85
CA LEU A 6 -44.35 -9.88 -31.40
C LEU A 6 -44.81 -9.20 -30.09
N LEU A 7 -43.89 -9.08 -29.12
CA LEU A 7 -43.42 -7.83 -28.45
C LEU A 7 -42.26 -8.22 -27.48
N ALA A 8 -40.99 -7.98 -27.82
CA ALA A 8 -40.20 -6.79 -27.46
C ALA A 8 -39.66 -6.78 -26.01
N ALA A 9 -38.36 -7.06 -25.84
CA ALA A 9 -37.43 -6.32 -24.95
C ALA A 9 -36.01 -6.92 -25.04
N VAL A 10 -35.29 -6.50 -26.08
CA VAL A 10 -33.83 -6.35 -26.01
C VAL A 10 -33.61 -5.15 -25.08
N LEU A 11 -33.00 -5.37 -23.92
CA LEU A 11 -32.33 -4.30 -23.18
C LEU A 11 -31.11 -4.90 -22.51
N ALA A 12 -29.98 -4.38 -22.96
CA ALA A 12 -28.67 -4.63 -22.42
C ALA A 12 -28.67 -4.37 -20.91
N GLY A 13 -28.45 -5.41 -20.13
CA GLY A 13 -27.99 -5.29 -18.76
C GLY A 13 -26.53 -4.84 -18.76
N VAL A 14 -26.32 -3.56 -19.06
CA VAL A 14 -25.10 -2.85 -18.67
C VAL A 14 -25.08 -2.94 -17.14
N LEU A 15 -24.25 -3.84 -16.62
CA LEU A 15 -23.86 -3.81 -15.22
C LEU A 15 -23.00 -2.55 -15.03
N LEU A 16 -23.69 -1.44 -14.75
CA LEU A 16 -23.08 -0.26 -14.16
C LEU A 16 -22.52 -0.70 -12.81
N VAL A 17 -21.23 -1.01 -12.78
CA VAL A 17 -20.45 -0.92 -11.55
C VAL A 17 -20.42 0.56 -11.23
N VAL A 18 -21.39 1.00 -10.43
CA VAL A 18 -21.35 2.29 -9.75
C VAL A 18 -20.19 2.18 -8.76
N TRP A 19 -19.06 2.73 -9.17
CA TRP A 19 -17.96 3.06 -8.26
C TRP A 19 -18.47 4.22 -7.41
N ALA A 20 -19.15 3.88 -6.31
CA ALA A 20 -19.33 4.82 -5.22
C ALA A 20 -17.95 4.96 -4.57
N GLY A 21 -17.27 6.06 -4.89
CA GLY A 21 -16.11 6.52 -4.15
C GLY A 21 -16.48 6.65 -2.68
N GLY A 22 -16.06 5.67 -1.90
CA GLY A 22 -16.03 5.74 -0.45
C GLY A 22 -14.59 5.96 -0.06
N ASP A 23 -14.29 7.16 0.43
CA ASP A 23 -13.01 7.55 1.00
C ASP A 23 -12.53 6.50 2.01
N SER A 24 -11.59 5.64 1.60
CA SER A 24 -10.78 4.83 2.51
C SER A 24 -9.45 5.55 2.74
N SER A 25 -9.56 6.81 3.15
CA SER A 25 -8.50 7.53 3.84
C SER A 25 -8.91 7.60 5.32
N ALA A 26 -8.01 7.19 6.21
CA ALA A 26 -8.11 7.23 7.67
C ALA A 26 -8.85 6.06 8.36
N LEU A 27 -8.09 5.03 8.74
CA LEU A 27 -8.11 4.57 10.14
C LEU A 27 -6.87 5.15 10.82
N ALA A 28 -6.92 6.46 11.04
CA ALA A 28 -5.99 7.20 11.87
C ALA A 28 -6.80 8.25 12.63
N THR A 29 -7.23 7.93 13.85
CA THR A 29 -7.35 8.86 14.98
C THR A 29 -7.60 8.06 16.26
N ALA A 30 -6.58 7.96 17.11
CA ALA A 30 -6.75 7.79 18.55
C ALA A 30 -7.35 9.08 19.12
N GLY A 31 -8.27 8.97 20.09
CA GLY A 31 -9.17 10.06 20.51
C GLY A 31 -8.63 11.07 21.53
N VAL A 32 -9.49 12.04 21.88
CA VAL A 32 -9.78 12.56 23.24
C VAL A 32 -10.87 13.67 23.18
N ALA A 33 -11.87 13.50 24.05
CA ALA A 33 -12.78 14.45 24.75
C ALA A 33 -13.61 15.55 24.03
N ASP A 34 -14.93 15.37 24.19
CA ASP A 34 -15.96 16.28 24.77
C ASP A 34 -16.15 17.70 24.21
N GLY A 35 -17.39 18.02 23.78
CA GLY A 35 -17.75 19.36 23.33
C GLY A 35 -19.01 19.44 22.48
N ARG A 36 -20.16 19.41 23.15
CA ARG A 36 -21.51 19.62 22.61
C ARG A 36 -21.63 21.01 21.95
N ALA A 37 -21.85 21.09 20.63
CA ALA A 37 -22.46 22.25 19.99
C ALA A 37 -23.18 21.93 18.67
N THR A 38 -24.41 22.41 18.63
CA THR A 38 -25.51 22.47 17.65
C THR A 38 -25.24 22.59 16.14
N VAL A 39 -26.21 22.00 15.43
CA VAL A 39 -26.59 22.00 14.01
C VAL A 39 -26.71 23.39 13.36
N LEU A 40 -26.29 23.51 12.10
CA LEU A 40 -26.95 24.35 11.08
C LEU A 40 -26.65 23.82 9.66
N ALA A 41 -27.71 23.67 8.86
CA ALA A 41 -27.70 23.20 7.47
C ALA A 41 -27.80 24.37 6.47
N ALA A 42 -27.14 24.23 5.31
CA ALA A 42 -27.49 24.80 4.00
C ALA A 42 -26.54 24.15 2.96
N ALA A 43 -26.99 23.34 1.99
CA ALA A 43 -27.65 23.69 0.72
C ALA A 43 -26.75 24.48 -0.25
N GLY A 44 -26.27 23.81 -1.30
CA GLY A 44 -25.66 24.42 -2.49
C GLY A 44 -24.73 23.47 -3.26
N ASP A 45 -25.25 22.79 -4.28
CA ASP A 45 -24.43 22.33 -5.41
C ASP A 45 -24.07 23.54 -6.29
N PRO A 46 -22.86 23.54 -6.89
CA PRO A 46 -22.84 23.58 -8.34
C PRO A 46 -21.78 22.68 -8.99
N GLU A 47 -22.20 22.11 -10.13
CA GLU A 47 -21.51 21.91 -11.40
C GLU A 47 -20.04 21.47 -11.50
N ALA A 48 -19.86 20.53 -12.42
CA ALA A 48 -18.62 19.95 -12.89
C ALA A 48 -17.70 20.97 -13.60
N GLU A 49 -16.42 20.92 -13.26
CA GLU A 49 -15.33 21.28 -14.18
C GLU A 49 -14.35 20.10 -14.27
N ALA A 50 -14.48 19.37 -15.38
CA ALA A 50 -13.48 18.44 -15.86
C ALA A 50 -12.38 19.26 -16.56
N GLU A 51 -11.35 19.65 -15.82
CA GLU A 51 -10.12 20.20 -16.40
C GLU A 51 -9.13 19.04 -16.62
N GLY A 52 -8.98 18.66 -17.88
CA GLY A 52 -8.05 17.65 -18.32
C GLY A 52 -6.60 18.07 -18.08
N ALA A 53 -5.90 17.35 -17.21
CA ALA A 53 -4.45 17.34 -17.23
C ALA A 53 -3.97 16.46 -18.39
N GLY A 54 -3.44 17.12 -19.42
CA GLY A 54 -2.98 16.50 -20.66
C GLY A 54 -2.01 15.36 -20.42
N GLY A 55 -2.21 14.29 -21.20
CA GLY A 55 -1.22 13.24 -21.39
C GLY A 55 0.02 13.80 -22.08
N ALA A 56 0.91 14.41 -21.31
CA ALA A 56 2.29 14.55 -21.69
C ALA A 56 2.93 13.18 -21.48
N ALA A 57 3.14 12.44 -22.58
CA ALA A 57 3.99 11.26 -22.56
C ALA A 57 5.32 11.63 -21.88
N CYS A 58 5.68 10.90 -20.83
CA CYS A 58 6.91 11.17 -20.08
C CYS A 58 8.09 11.12 -21.05
N VAL A 59 8.77 12.25 -21.24
CA VAL A 59 10.02 12.29 -22.00
C VAL A 59 11.06 11.62 -21.14
N ALA A 60 11.60 10.48 -21.61
CA ALA A 60 12.66 9.79 -20.90
C ALA A 60 13.93 10.64 -20.93
N ASP A 61 14.26 11.30 -19.82
CA ASP A 61 15.58 11.89 -19.65
C ASP A 61 16.51 10.83 -19.04
N ALA A 62 17.49 10.42 -19.82
CA ALA A 62 18.54 9.52 -19.42
C ALA A 62 19.79 10.35 -19.11
N THR A 63 20.50 9.95 -18.05
CA THR A 63 21.86 10.35 -17.63
C THR A 63 21.96 11.54 -16.66
N GLY A 64 21.83 11.24 -15.36
CA GLY A 64 22.31 12.10 -14.28
C GLY A 64 23.52 11.49 -13.58
N ALA A 65 24.66 12.18 -13.61
CA ALA A 65 25.93 11.74 -13.05
C ALA A 65 25.91 11.67 -11.51
N SER A 66 26.66 10.71 -10.98
CA SER A 66 26.67 10.26 -9.59
C SER A 66 27.24 11.27 -8.59
N SER A 67 26.57 11.39 -7.44
CA SER A 67 27.10 11.98 -6.20
C SER A 67 26.94 10.96 -5.08
N SER A 68 28.06 10.43 -4.56
CA SER A 68 28.04 9.40 -3.52
C SER A 68 27.51 9.96 -2.19
N SER A 69 26.43 9.36 -1.68
CA SER A 69 25.99 9.51 -0.29
C SER A 69 26.49 8.33 0.56
N PRO A 70 26.69 8.49 1.88
CA PRO A 70 27.38 7.50 2.72
C PRO A 70 26.67 6.13 2.69
N SER A 71 27.45 5.10 2.37
CA SER A 71 27.01 3.72 2.23
C SER A 71 26.49 3.13 3.54
N GLN A 72 25.29 2.55 3.51
CA GLN A 72 24.92 1.47 4.44
C GLN A 72 25.59 0.16 3.97
N PRO A 73 25.81 -0.82 4.88
CA PRO A 73 26.75 -1.90 4.67
C PRO A 73 26.44 -2.74 3.42
N VAL A 74 27.53 -3.17 2.80
CA VAL A 74 27.70 -4.14 1.71
C VAL A 74 26.56 -5.13 1.54
N ALA A 75 26.22 -5.36 0.26
CA ALA A 75 25.26 -6.33 -0.26
C ALA A 75 25.25 -7.64 0.54
N ASP A 76 24.34 -7.74 1.50
CA ASP A 76 23.80 -9.03 1.93
C ASP A 76 23.24 -9.72 0.68
N ALA A 77 23.41 -11.04 0.59
CA ALA A 77 22.74 -11.83 -0.45
C ALA A 77 21.28 -11.38 -0.53
N ILE A 78 20.82 -11.03 -1.75
CA ILE A 78 19.48 -10.49 -1.95
C ILE A 78 18.50 -11.47 -1.32
N ALA A 79 17.91 -11.08 -0.19
CA ALA A 79 16.96 -11.92 0.51
C ALA A 79 15.78 -12.17 -0.42
N VAL A 80 15.30 -13.41 -0.45
CA VAL A 80 14.18 -13.82 -1.28
C VAL A 80 12.99 -14.12 -0.36
N PRO A 81 11.78 -13.61 -0.67
CA PRO A 81 10.59 -13.94 0.09
C PRO A 81 10.34 -15.45 0.03
N THR A 82 10.07 -16.07 1.18
CA THR A 82 9.86 -17.53 1.27
C THR A 82 8.39 -17.91 1.41
N GLY A 83 7.52 -16.97 1.79
CA GLY A 83 6.13 -17.26 2.17
C GLY A 83 6.03 -18.21 3.36
N ALA A 84 7.06 -18.29 4.21
CA ALA A 84 7.05 -19.19 5.36
C ALA A 84 6.01 -18.74 6.39
N THR A 85 5.31 -19.71 6.98
CA THR A 85 4.49 -19.47 8.17
C THR A 85 5.40 -19.22 9.37
N ASP A 86 5.20 -18.11 10.05
CA ASP A 86 5.86 -17.80 11.29
C ASP A 86 5.23 -18.61 12.43
N ALA A 87 6.05 -19.35 13.17
CA ALA A 87 5.56 -20.26 14.20
C ALA A 87 4.97 -19.53 15.42
N ALA A 88 5.40 -18.29 15.68
CA ALA A 88 4.95 -17.52 16.83
C ALA A 88 3.59 -16.87 16.60
N SER A 89 3.39 -16.28 15.42
CA SER A 89 2.15 -15.60 15.05
C SER A 89 1.17 -16.48 14.27
N GLY A 90 1.61 -17.57 13.64
CA GLY A 90 0.81 -18.31 12.65
C GLY A 90 0.56 -17.53 11.36
N ALA A 91 1.10 -16.31 11.24
CA ALA A 91 0.99 -15.50 10.03
C ALA A 91 1.90 -16.05 8.93
N THR A 92 1.49 -15.88 7.68
CA THR A 92 2.32 -16.25 6.52
C THR A 92 3.10 -15.04 6.04
N GLY A 93 4.42 -15.19 5.85
CA GLY A 93 5.29 -14.13 5.36
C GLY A 93 5.05 -13.78 3.88
N THR A 94 5.87 -12.85 3.40
CA THR A 94 5.85 -12.32 2.04
C THR A 94 6.10 -13.46 1.07
N THR A 95 5.26 -13.56 0.05
CA THR A 95 5.46 -14.50 -1.06
C THR A 95 6.12 -13.78 -2.24
N THR A 96 6.69 -14.56 -3.17
CA THR A 96 7.16 -14.02 -4.45
C THR A 96 6.03 -13.34 -5.23
N ALA A 97 4.80 -13.87 -5.14
CA ALA A 97 3.64 -13.29 -5.82
C ALA A 97 3.27 -11.90 -5.26
N ASP A 98 3.37 -11.70 -3.94
CA ASP A 98 3.15 -10.39 -3.31
C ASP A 98 4.15 -9.36 -3.83
N LEU A 99 5.44 -9.74 -3.82
CA LEU A 99 6.51 -8.87 -4.26
C LEU A 99 6.41 -8.52 -5.74
N ASP A 100 6.08 -9.49 -6.61
CA ASP A 100 5.95 -9.26 -8.04
C ASP A 100 4.71 -8.42 -8.38
N ALA A 101 3.58 -8.65 -7.69
CA ALA A 101 2.40 -7.80 -7.82
C ALA A 101 2.68 -6.35 -7.39
N PHE A 102 3.38 -6.17 -6.26
CA PHE A 102 3.80 -4.85 -5.81
C PHE A 102 4.75 -4.16 -6.80
N ARG A 103 5.79 -4.86 -7.28
CA ARG A 103 6.75 -4.36 -8.26
C ARG A 103 6.06 -3.83 -9.51
N ALA A 104 5.14 -4.62 -10.06
CA ALA A 104 4.41 -4.26 -11.27
C ALA A 104 3.59 -2.99 -11.05
N ALA A 105 2.78 -2.94 -9.99
CA ALA A 105 1.93 -1.80 -9.68
C ALA A 105 2.74 -0.53 -9.35
N TYR A 106 3.79 -0.66 -8.55
CA TYR A 106 4.67 0.45 -8.15
C TYR A 106 5.35 1.10 -9.37
N GLN A 107 5.97 0.29 -10.23
CA GLN A 107 6.67 0.79 -11.42
C GLN A 107 5.70 1.39 -12.44
N GLU A 108 4.51 0.79 -12.57
CA GLU A 108 3.45 1.34 -13.40
C GLU A 108 3.00 2.73 -12.92
N GLN A 109 2.79 2.91 -11.62
CA GLN A 109 2.45 4.22 -11.05
C GLN A 109 3.59 5.24 -11.18
N ARG A 110 4.85 4.83 -11.00
CA ARG A 110 6.00 5.71 -11.30
C ARG A 110 6.02 6.13 -12.78
N ARG A 111 5.71 5.21 -13.69
CA ARG A 111 5.62 5.48 -15.13
C ARG A 111 4.50 6.48 -15.42
N GLN A 112 3.30 6.25 -14.89
CA GLN A 112 2.14 7.13 -15.08
C GLN A 112 2.35 8.51 -14.46
N GLY A 113 3.05 8.59 -13.32
CA GLY A 113 3.39 9.83 -12.64
C GLY A 113 4.66 10.53 -13.18
N CYS A 114 5.28 10.02 -14.24
CA CYS A 114 6.53 10.53 -14.80
C CYS A 114 7.68 10.68 -13.79
N LEU A 115 7.82 9.72 -12.87
CA LEU A 115 8.81 9.76 -11.79
C LEU A 115 10.14 9.06 -12.14
N GLY A 116 10.27 8.55 -13.37
CA GLY A 116 11.35 7.63 -13.76
C GLY A 116 11.18 6.25 -13.11
N LEU A 117 11.77 5.20 -13.68
CA LEU A 117 11.68 3.84 -13.13
C LEU A 117 12.89 3.53 -12.25
N LEU A 118 12.69 2.76 -11.18
CA LEU A 118 13.81 2.15 -10.49
C LEU A 118 14.37 1.00 -11.36
N PRO A 119 15.68 0.70 -11.29
CA PRO A 119 16.22 -0.51 -11.88
C PRO A 119 15.43 -1.76 -11.43
N ALA A 120 15.30 -2.76 -12.30
CA ALA A 120 14.47 -3.94 -12.03
C ALA A 120 14.84 -4.67 -10.73
N GLY A 121 16.13 -4.66 -10.38
CA GLY A 121 16.63 -5.25 -9.14
C GLY A 121 16.43 -4.40 -7.89
N ASN A 122 15.97 -3.15 -7.98
CA ASN A 122 15.97 -2.21 -6.86
C ASN A 122 14.63 -2.13 -6.10
N VAL A 123 13.57 -2.77 -6.60
CA VAL A 123 12.37 -3.04 -5.79
C VAL A 123 12.51 -4.45 -5.22
N ARG A 124 12.74 -4.54 -3.90
CA ARG A 124 13.25 -5.75 -3.25
C ARG A 124 12.38 -6.15 -2.08
N TYR A 125 12.38 -7.45 -1.77
CA TYR A 125 11.90 -7.92 -0.48
C TYR A 125 12.79 -7.35 0.63
N ASP A 126 12.16 -7.00 1.75
CA ASP A 126 12.84 -6.47 2.93
C ASP A 126 12.48 -7.29 4.17
N ALA A 127 13.40 -8.16 4.59
CA ALA A 127 13.25 -9.01 5.76
C ALA A 127 13.14 -8.22 7.07
N CYS A 128 13.65 -6.99 7.12
CA CYS A 128 13.53 -6.16 8.31
C CYS A 128 12.11 -5.61 8.48
N LEU A 129 11.48 -5.20 7.37
CA LEU A 129 10.06 -4.83 7.35
C LEU A 129 9.17 -6.03 7.68
N GLU A 130 9.41 -7.19 7.07
CA GLU A 130 8.63 -8.40 7.34
C GLU A 130 8.68 -8.79 8.81
N ARG A 131 9.85 -8.71 9.43
CA ARG A 131 10.00 -9.00 10.86
C ARG A 131 9.15 -8.10 11.74
N TYR A 132 8.97 -6.84 11.36
CA TYR A 132 8.09 -5.92 12.08
C TYR A 132 6.62 -6.27 11.85
N LEU A 133 6.23 -6.59 10.62
CA LEU A 133 4.86 -7.00 10.30
C LEU A 133 4.46 -8.31 10.99
N LEU A 134 5.37 -9.28 11.09
CA LEU A 134 5.16 -10.52 11.87
C LEU A 134 5.05 -10.22 13.37
N TRP A 135 5.82 -9.25 13.87
CA TRP A 135 5.67 -8.77 15.25
C TRP A 135 4.30 -8.13 15.48
N ILE A 136 3.76 -7.33 14.55
CA ILE A 136 2.39 -6.82 14.67
C ILE A 136 1.39 -7.99 14.64
N ALA A 137 1.55 -8.90 13.68
CA ALA A 137 0.63 -10.00 13.45
C ALA A 137 0.57 -11.01 14.61
N GLY A 138 1.65 -11.12 15.39
CA GLY A 138 1.67 -12.04 16.53
C GLY A 138 0.96 -11.52 17.78
N ASP A 139 0.40 -10.30 17.79
CA ASP A 139 -0.29 -9.76 18.97
C ASP A 139 -1.42 -10.71 19.40
N PRO A 140 -1.45 -11.20 20.65
CA PRO A 140 -2.48 -12.14 21.08
C PRO A 140 -3.87 -11.53 21.23
N ASN A 141 -4.02 -10.21 21.03
CA ASN A 141 -5.33 -9.57 21.00
C ASN A 141 -6.10 -9.99 19.73
N PRO A 142 -7.37 -10.42 19.84
CA PRO A 142 -8.19 -10.76 18.66
C PRO A 142 -8.53 -9.57 17.76
N ASP A 143 -8.29 -8.33 18.19
CA ASP A 143 -8.37 -7.16 17.31
C ASP A 143 -7.08 -7.06 16.45
N PRO A 144 -7.15 -7.26 15.11
CA PRO A 144 -5.99 -7.15 14.23
C PRO A 144 -5.30 -5.79 14.26
N LEU A 145 -5.98 -4.76 14.76
CA LEU A 145 -5.49 -3.39 14.85
C LEU A 145 -4.84 -3.06 16.20
N SER A 146 -4.89 -3.96 17.17
CA SER A 146 -4.37 -3.73 18.54
C SER A 146 -2.91 -3.30 18.57
N ALA A 147 -2.04 -3.94 17.77
CA ALA A 147 -0.64 -3.56 17.61
C ALA A 147 -0.35 -2.84 16.27
N TRP A 148 -1.37 -2.39 15.54
CA TRP A 148 -1.21 -1.76 14.23
C TRP A 148 -0.81 -0.30 14.35
N GLY A 149 0.41 0.03 13.91
CA GLY A 149 0.91 1.40 13.83
C GLY A 149 2.42 1.45 13.67
N HIS A 150 3.00 2.67 13.72
CA HIS A 150 4.43 2.87 13.52
C HIS A 150 5.26 2.44 14.73
N LYS A 151 6.50 2.03 14.45
CA LYS A 151 7.41 1.55 15.48
C LYS A 151 7.70 2.64 16.52
N GLY A 152 7.39 2.34 17.78
CA GLY A 152 7.56 3.27 18.91
C GLY A 152 6.30 4.05 19.27
N GLU A 153 5.24 3.97 18.44
CA GLU A 153 3.93 4.57 18.72
C GLU A 153 2.91 3.55 19.24
N VAL A 154 3.17 2.26 19.00
CA VAL A 154 2.30 1.15 19.39
C VAL A 154 3.02 0.14 20.29
N VAL A 155 2.23 -0.53 21.12
CA VAL A 155 2.67 -1.59 22.04
C VAL A 155 1.74 -2.77 21.85
N ARG A 156 2.28 -3.99 21.71
CA ARG A 156 1.46 -5.19 21.70
C ARG A 156 0.76 -5.40 23.04
N SER A 157 -0.37 -6.10 23.01
CA SER A 157 -1.16 -6.36 24.22
C SER A 157 -0.43 -7.19 25.28
N ASP A 158 0.58 -7.98 24.88
CA ASP A 158 1.43 -8.78 25.76
C ASP A 158 2.73 -8.07 26.20
N GLY A 159 2.97 -6.84 25.72
CA GLY A 159 4.15 -6.06 26.07
C GLY A 159 5.45 -6.50 25.40
N GLU A 160 5.41 -7.42 24.45
CA GLU A 160 6.60 -7.83 23.68
C GLU A 160 7.19 -6.63 22.92
N PRO A 161 8.50 -6.33 23.05
CA PRO A 161 9.10 -5.14 22.44
C PRO A 161 9.20 -5.25 20.92
N PRO A 162 9.08 -4.12 20.18
CA PRO A 162 9.06 -4.13 18.72
C PRO A 162 10.41 -4.51 18.08
N VAL A 163 10.37 -5.51 17.18
CA VAL A 163 11.51 -5.97 16.37
C VAL A 163 11.38 -5.55 14.91
N GLY A 164 12.45 -5.66 14.12
CA GLY A 164 12.43 -5.28 12.70
C GLY A 164 12.50 -3.77 12.45
N CYS A 165 12.16 -3.36 11.23
CA CYS A 165 12.25 -1.98 10.73
C CYS A 165 10.86 -1.39 10.52
N ASP A 166 10.75 -0.08 10.76
CA ASP A 166 9.55 0.68 10.44
C ASP A 166 9.48 1.02 8.93
N GLY A 167 8.28 1.38 8.47
CA GLY A 167 8.03 1.78 7.09
C GLY A 167 6.64 2.39 6.91
N ASN A 168 6.31 2.71 5.66
CA ASN A 168 4.94 3.09 5.29
C ASN A 168 4.07 1.85 5.39
N LEU A 169 3.02 1.91 6.19
CA LEU A 169 2.14 0.78 6.46
C LEU A 169 0.88 0.87 5.59
N ALA A 170 0.39 -0.27 5.12
CA ALA A 170 -0.92 -0.43 4.51
C ALA A 170 -1.44 -1.82 4.84
N GLY A 171 -2.76 -1.98 4.98
CA GLY A 171 -3.30 -3.30 5.28
C GLY A 171 -4.81 -3.35 5.19
N GLY A 172 -5.35 -4.48 5.65
CA GLY A 172 -6.78 -4.78 5.66
C GLY A 172 -7.13 -5.95 4.75
N THR A 173 -8.38 -6.41 4.86
CA THR A 173 -8.91 -7.54 4.10
C THR A 173 -8.84 -7.31 2.59
N GLY A 174 -8.39 -8.32 1.85
CA GLY A 174 -8.26 -8.27 0.38
C GLY A 174 -7.07 -7.45 -0.12
N THR A 175 -6.17 -7.03 0.78
CA THR A 175 -4.96 -6.31 0.37
C THR A 175 -3.96 -7.29 -0.27
N THR A 176 -3.56 -7.00 -1.50
CA THR A 176 -2.44 -7.64 -2.19
C THR A 176 -1.27 -6.66 -2.29
N GLY A 177 -0.11 -7.10 -2.79
CA GLY A 177 1.00 -6.19 -3.09
C GLY A 177 0.60 -5.05 -4.05
N ALA A 178 -0.24 -5.32 -5.05
CA ALA A 178 -0.75 -4.27 -5.96
C ALA A 178 -1.68 -3.30 -5.24
N VAL A 179 -2.61 -3.80 -4.42
CA VAL A 179 -3.53 -2.96 -3.64
C VAL A 179 -2.78 -2.10 -2.62
N ALA A 180 -1.70 -2.60 -2.01
CA ALA A 180 -0.85 -1.79 -1.13
C ALA A 180 -0.20 -0.62 -1.89
N ALA A 181 0.32 -0.85 -3.10
CA ALA A 181 0.86 0.20 -3.96
C ALA A 181 -0.20 1.26 -4.30
N GLU A 182 -1.41 0.83 -4.67
CA GLU A 182 -2.56 1.72 -4.93
C GLU A 182 -2.94 2.56 -3.70
N LYS A 183 -3.02 1.95 -2.51
CA LYS A 183 -3.31 2.65 -1.25
C LYS A 183 -2.27 3.74 -0.97
N TRP A 184 -0.98 3.44 -1.12
CA TRP A 184 0.07 4.43 -0.91
C TRP A 184 0.05 5.53 -1.97
N TRP A 185 -0.19 5.20 -3.24
CA TRP A 185 -0.31 6.20 -4.31
C TRP A 185 -1.46 7.18 -4.08
N ALA A 186 -2.62 6.68 -3.62
CA ALA A 186 -3.81 7.49 -3.37
C ALA A 186 -3.65 8.45 -2.17
N SER A 187 -2.75 8.15 -1.23
CA SER A 187 -2.55 8.96 -0.02
C SER A 187 -1.33 9.87 -0.14
N GLY A 188 -1.50 11.20 -0.06
CA GLY A 188 -0.42 12.19 -0.18
C GLY A 188 0.87 11.86 0.63
N PRO A 189 0.81 11.75 1.97
CA PRO A 189 1.99 11.48 2.78
C PRO A 189 2.70 10.16 2.44
N HIS A 190 1.92 9.09 2.23
CA HIS A 190 2.45 7.78 1.84
C HIS A 190 3.06 7.82 0.43
N ARG A 191 2.41 8.51 -0.51
CA ARG A 191 2.92 8.70 -1.87
C ARG A 191 4.26 9.42 -1.84
N ASP A 192 4.37 10.48 -1.04
CA ASP A 192 5.60 11.24 -0.91
C ASP A 192 6.73 10.38 -0.35
N ALA A 193 6.45 9.53 0.64
CA ALA A 193 7.44 8.66 1.25
C ALA A 193 7.85 7.46 0.37
N VAL A 194 6.92 6.84 -0.36
CA VAL A 194 7.13 5.60 -1.13
C VAL A 194 7.56 5.87 -2.58
N TYR A 195 6.96 6.88 -3.23
CA TYR A 195 7.21 7.22 -4.64
C TYR A 195 8.17 8.38 -4.79
N ARG A 196 8.38 9.19 -3.74
CA ARG A 196 9.38 10.27 -3.74
C ARG A 196 9.26 11.16 -5.00
N PRO A 197 8.09 11.76 -5.27
CA PRO A 197 7.86 12.52 -6.51
C PRO A 197 8.84 13.70 -6.65
N ASP A 198 9.36 14.22 -5.53
CA ASP A 198 10.35 15.30 -5.50
C ASP A 198 11.80 14.83 -5.46
N PHE A 199 12.07 13.53 -5.56
CA PHE A 199 13.45 13.07 -5.67
C PHE A 199 14.07 13.51 -7.00
N ARG A 200 15.28 14.07 -6.91
CA ARG A 200 16.08 14.55 -8.05
C ARG A 200 17.48 13.94 -8.11
N GLY A 201 17.73 12.91 -7.29
CA GLY A 201 19.01 12.19 -7.30
C GLY A 201 19.01 11.02 -8.29
N ASP A 202 20.04 10.19 -8.20
CA ASP A 202 20.23 9.05 -9.09
C ASP A 202 19.34 7.86 -8.69
N LEU A 203 18.40 7.49 -9.56
CA LEU A 203 17.52 6.34 -9.36
C LEU A 203 18.27 4.99 -9.45
N ALA A 204 19.46 4.95 -10.05
CA ALA A 204 20.29 3.74 -10.08
C ALA A 204 20.69 3.28 -8.67
N HIS A 205 20.79 4.23 -7.74
CA HIS A 205 21.18 4.05 -6.34
C HIS A 205 20.02 4.16 -5.34
N ALA A 206 18.80 4.13 -5.85
CA ALA A 206 17.58 4.17 -5.06
C ALA A 206 16.96 2.77 -5.01
N CYS A 207 16.68 2.29 -3.80
CA CYS A 207 15.98 1.03 -3.57
C CYS A 207 14.67 1.25 -2.82
N LEU A 208 13.71 0.36 -3.09
CA LEU A 208 12.45 0.27 -2.37
C LEU A 208 12.32 -1.13 -1.78
N GLY A 209 12.28 -1.19 -0.46
CA GLY A 209 11.98 -2.41 0.29
C GLY A 209 10.48 -2.60 0.41
N PHE A 210 10.03 -3.85 0.33
CA PHE A 210 8.63 -4.25 0.49
C PHE A 210 8.53 -5.55 1.28
N ALA A 211 7.51 -5.65 2.12
CA ALA A 211 7.10 -6.88 2.78
C ALA A 211 5.58 -6.92 2.94
N SER A 212 5.04 -8.13 3.01
CA SER A 212 3.62 -8.40 3.23
C SER A 212 3.42 -9.63 4.10
N VAL A 213 2.53 -9.56 5.08
CA VAL A 213 2.23 -10.65 6.02
C VAL A 213 0.73 -10.91 6.02
N HIS A 214 0.34 -12.18 5.96
CA HIS A 214 -1.04 -12.64 5.82
C HIS A 214 -1.51 -13.32 7.11
N GLY A 215 -2.64 -12.86 7.67
CA GLY A 215 -3.20 -13.37 8.92
C GLY A 215 -2.33 -13.10 10.15
N GLY A 216 -2.52 -13.91 11.20
CA GLY A 216 -1.68 -13.93 12.41
C GLY A 216 -2.45 -13.78 13.71
N ALA A 217 -3.15 -12.66 13.90
CA ALA A 217 -3.83 -12.41 15.18
C ALA A 217 -4.95 -13.44 15.39
N PRO A 218 -5.33 -13.76 16.64
CA PRO A 218 -6.36 -14.75 16.90
C PRO A 218 -7.69 -14.40 16.23
N GLY A 219 -8.10 -15.21 15.24
CA GLY A 219 -9.32 -14.99 14.47
C GLY A 219 -9.14 -14.13 13.21
N ASP A 220 -7.91 -13.72 12.88
CA ASP A 220 -7.61 -13.08 11.61
C ASP A 220 -7.99 -13.98 10.43
N SER A 221 -8.66 -13.38 9.45
CA SER A 221 -8.81 -14.02 8.15
C SER A 221 -7.44 -14.14 7.48
N PRO A 222 -7.14 -15.24 6.77
CA PRO A 222 -5.97 -15.31 5.89
C PRO A 222 -5.98 -14.21 4.82
N ASP A 223 -7.15 -13.62 4.51
CA ASP A 223 -7.28 -12.50 3.59
C ASP A 223 -6.94 -11.13 4.21
N PHE A 224 -6.73 -11.06 5.54
CA PHE A 224 -6.25 -9.86 6.19
C PHE A 224 -4.74 -9.75 6.03
N VAL A 225 -4.30 -8.73 5.33
CA VAL A 225 -2.89 -8.56 4.98
C VAL A 225 -2.35 -7.27 5.57
N ARG A 226 -1.10 -7.34 6.03
CA ARG A 226 -0.31 -6.26 6.58
C ARG A 226 0.89 -6.06 5.66
N SER A 227 1.05 -4.89 5.07
CA SER A 227 2.13 -4.59 4.14
C SER A 227 2.92 -3.37 4.61
N ALA A 228 4.21 -3.36 4.30
CA ALA A 228 5.09 -2.24 4.57
C ALA A 228 6.02 -1.96 3.39
N SER A 229 6.38 -0.69 3.22
CA SER A 229 7.44 -0.30 2.30
C SER A 229 8.35 0.79 2.86
N ARG A 230 9.62 0.78 2.45
CA ARG A 230 10.56 1.84 2.80
C ARG A 230 11.52 2.12 1.66
N TRP A 231 11.81 3.38 1.43
CA TRP A 231 12.77 3.82 0.44
C TRP A 231 14.13 4.07 1.08
N TYR A 232 15.22 3.66 0.42
CA TYR A 232 16.58 3.76 0.96
C TYR A 232 17.63 3.79 -0.17
N ALA A 233 18.86 4.17 0.18
CA ALA A 233 19.98 4.17 -0.75
C ALA A 233 20.63 2.77 -0.87
N CYS A 234 20.95 2.38 -2.10
CA CYS A 234 21.67 1.16 -2.47
C CYS A 234 22.56 1.42 -3.70
#